data_AF-A0A9N8EFY8-F1
#
_entry.id   AF-A0A9N8EFY8-F1
#
_cell.length_a   1.000
_cell.length_b   1.000
_cell.length_c   1.000
_cell.angle_alpha   90.00
_cell.angle_beta   90.00
_cell.angle_gamma   90.00
#
_symmetry.space_group_name_H-M   'P 1'
#
loop_
_entity.id
_entity.type
_entity.pdbx_description
1 polymer ?
#
loop_
_entity_poly.entity_id
_entity_poly.type
_entity_poly.pdbx_seq_one_letter_code
_entity_poly.pdbx_strand_id
1 'polypeptide(L)'
;MTSPAQPLKAPAIEDLTSTDFTASTVASTASTNFNDSMERLTRVGFSSIQIRSFDRILGDNPDVRSGPPLSIGWEYEEGDVMDLNAYELGKRYKDDDKVSSKEEPVTVLTVGTRRDMLTKMGVRLDDIIEAENEVYRIKKNRQETMKQSKVFERTEEMLQSAKRKLKRTLFARKNPKPQPLAHATTA
;
A
#
# COMPACT_ATOMS: atom_id res chain seq x y z
N MET A 1 -22.51 29.04 -34.86
CA MET A 1 -21.22 29.06 -35.57
C MET A 1 -20.25 28.24 -34.75
N THR A 2 -20.21 26.94 -35.03
CA THR A 2 -19.63 25.91 -34.16
C THR A 2 -18.27 25.53 -34.71
N SER A 3 -17.22 25.86 -33.96
CA SER A 3 -15.82 25.59 -34.32
C SER A 3 -15.48 24.11 -34.07
N PRO A 4 -14.91 23.37 -35.04
CA PRO A 4 -14.51 21.99 -34.80
C PRO A 4 -13.18 21.94 -34.04
N ALA A 5 -13.18 21.20 -32.92
CA ALA A 5 -12.00 20.91 -32.12
C ALA A 5 -11.00 20.05 -32.90
N GLN A 6 -9.73 20.45 -32.91
CA GLN A 6 -8.65 19.67 -33.51
C GLN A 6 -8.16 18.58 -32.54
N PRO A 7 -7.82 17.37 -33.02
CA PRO A 7 -7.28 16.31 -32.17
C PRO A 7 -5.83 16.58 -31.77
N LEU A 8 -5.54 16.44 -30.47
CA LEU A 8 -4.21 16.50 -29.88
C LEU A 8 -3.35 15.34 -30.40
N LYS A 9 -2.21 15.69 -31.01
CA LYS A 9 -1.20 14.78 -31.52
C LYS A 9 -0.38 14.24 -30.34
N ALA A 10 -0.43 12.93 -30.11
CA ALA A 10 0.40 12.26 -29.11
C ALA A 10 1.89 12.40 -29.48
N PRO A 11 2.81 12.66 -28.53
CA PRO A 11 4.23 12.62 -28.79
C PRO A 11 4.70 11.18 -29.04
N ALA A 12 5.58 11.04 -30.03
CA ALA A 12 6.19 9.79 -30.42
C ALA A 12 7.01 9.20 -29.27
N ILE A 13 6.81 7.92 -29.00
CA ILE A 13 7.65 7.12 -28.09
C ILE A 13 8.89 6.73 -28.90
N GLU A 14 10.01 7.36 -28.62
CA GLU A 14 11.31 6.93 -29.17
C GLU A 14 11.86 5.78 -28.33
N ASP A 15 12.14 4.68 -29.05
CA ASP A 15 12.78 3.45 -28.60
C ASP A 15 14.20 3.77 -28.11
N LEU A 16 14.44 3.70 -26.79
CA LEU A 16 15.80 3.75 -26.24
C LEU A 16 16.29 2.31 -26.01
N THR A 17 16.82 1.75 -27.08
CA THR A 17 17.61 0.52 -27.06
C THR A 17 18.89 0.71 -26.24
N SER A 18 19.16 -0.27 -25.37
CA SER A 18 20.38 -0.50 -24.61
C SER A 18 21.65 0.07 -25.25
N THR A 19 22.32 0.99 -24.55
CA THR A 19 23.71 1.34 -24.82
C THR A 19 24.60 0.58 -23.84
N ASP A 20 25.37 -0.33 -24.40
CA ASP A 20 26.34 -1.19 -23.74
C ASP A 20 27.38 -0.42 -22.93
N PHE A 21 27.66 -0.95 -21.75
CA PHE A 21 28.73 -0.52 -20.86
C PHE A 21 30.09 -0.91 -21.48
N THR A 22 30.72 0.02 -22.20
CA THR A 22 32.07 -0.16 -22.74
C THR A 22 33.11 0.04 -21.63
N ALA A 23 33.57 -1.07 -21.05
CA ALA A 23 34.73 -1.09 -20.16
C ALA A 23 36.00 -0.77 -20.95
N SER A 24 36.63 0.36 -20.61
CA SER A 24 37.87 0.84 -21.24
C SER A 24 39.04 -0.08 -20.92
N THR A 25 39.68 -0.61 -21.97
CA THR A 25 40.87 -1.46 -21.91
C THR A 25 42.10 -0.61 -21.60
N VAL A 26 42.61 -0.71 -20.38
CA VAL A 26 44.01 -0.40 -20.07
C VAL A 26 44.79 -1.70 -20.03
N ALA A 27 45.50 -1.98 -21.12
CA ALA A 27 46.43 -3.10 -21.21
C ALA A 27 47.67 -2.79 -20.35
N SER A 28 47.76 -3.42 -19.17
CA SER A 28 49.00 -3.55 -18.42
C SER A 28 49.27 -5.03 -18.19
N THR A 29 50.30 -5.50 -18.88
CA THR A 29 50.86 -6.84 -18.86
C THR A 29 51.30 -7.28 -17.47
N ALA A 30 50.61 -8.26 -16.91
CA ALA A 30 51.16 -9.19 -15.93
C ALA A 30 50.47 -10.55 -16.14
N SER A 31 51.21 -11.48 -16.73
CA SER A 31 50.78 -12.85 -16.99
C SER A 31 50.72 -13.62 -15.69
N THR A 32 49.57 -13.57 -15.01
CA THR A 32 49.27 -14.47 -13.89
C THR A 32 48.24 -15.48 -14.37
N ASN A 33 48.57 -16.76 -14.21
CA ASN A 33 47.78 -17.90 -14.67
C ASN A 33 46.30 -17.80 -14.22
N PHE A 34 45.40 -17.47 -15.14
CA PHE A 34 43.94 -17.42 -14.95
C PHE A 34 43.30 -18.83 -14.98
N ASN A 35 43.93 -19.81 -14.33
CA ASN A 35 43.41 -21.18 -14.21
C ASN A 35 43.10 -21.56 -12.76
N ASP A 36 42.71 -20.58 -11.95
CA ASP A 36 42.10 -20.83 -10.66
C ASP A 36 40.69 -20.21 -10.66
N SER A 37 39.70 -21.08 -10.47
CA SER A 37 38.36 -20.77 -10.01
C SER A 37 37.63 -19.58 -10.66
N MET A 38 37.08 -19.80 -11.86
CA MET A 38 35.77 -19.22 -12.16
C MET A 38 34.70 -19.98 -11.36
N GLU A 39 34.83 -19.98 -10.04
CA GLU A 39 33.72 -20.30 -9.16
C GLU A 39 32.60 -19.35 -9.57
N ARG A 40 31.51 -19.93 -10.08
CA ARG A 40 30.28 -19.20 -10.36
C ARG A 40 30.03 -18.30 -9.15
N LEU A 41 30.10 -16.98 -9.33
CA LEU A 41 29.85 -16.02 -8.27
C LEU A 41 28.41 -16.24 -7.79
N THR A 42 28.24 -17.06 -6.75
CA THR A 42 26.96 -17.40 -6.13
C THR A 42 26.57 -16.38 -5.07
N ARG A 43 27.38 -15.33 -4.89
CA ARG A 43 27.24 -14.37 -3.81
C ARG A 43 27.14 -12.95 -4.38
N VAL A 44 26.09 -12.27 -3.96
CA VAL A 44 25.90 -10.83 -4.16
C VAL A 44 26.35 -10.12 -2.88
N GLY A 45 27.12 -9.04 -3.04
CA GLY A 45 27.56 -8.19 -1.94
C GLY A 45 27.39 -6.73 -2.29
N PHE A 46 27.23 -5.88 -1.27
CA PHE A 46 27.11 -4.43 -1.41
C PHE A 46 28.40 -3.78 -0.89
N SER A 47 28.93 -2.81 -1.62
CA SER A 47 30.18 -2.12 -1.27
C SER A 47 29.95 -0.69 -0.79
N SER A 48 28.98 0.00 -1.37
CA SER A 48 28.71 1.41 -1.11
C SER A 48 27.23 1.65 -0.87
N ILE A 49 26.95 2.72 -0.13
CA ILE A 49 25.60 3.21 0.13
C ILE A 49 25.52 4.67 -0.31
N GLN A 50 24.38 5.03 -0.88
CA GLN A 50 23.98 6.40 -1.15
C GLN A 50 22.63 6.64 -0.48
N ILE A 51 22.52 7.73 0.30
CA ILE A 51 21.30 8.05 1.05
C ILE A 51 20.55 9.14 0.30
N ARG A 52 19.25 8.94 0.09
CA ARG A 52 18.34 9.97 -0.45
C ARG A 52 17.45 10.50 0.66
N SER A 53 17.42 11.82 0.80
CA SER A 53 16.54 12.52 1.74
C SER A 53 15.36 13.09 0.99
N PHE A 54 14.16 12.60 1.27
CA PHE A 54 12.93 13.06 0.64
C PHE A 54 12.25 14.13 1.49
N ASP A 55 11.58 15.06 0.82
CA ASP A 55 10.74 16.04 1.50
C ASP A 55 9.55 15.38 2.20
N ARG A 56 9.15 15.95 3.34
CA ARG A 56 7.88 15.59 3.99
C ARG A 56 6.80 16.54 3.50
N ILE A 57 5.71 15.98 3.01
CA ILE A 57 4.60 16.76 2.46
C ILE A 57 3.29 16.40 3.16
N LEU A 58 2.28 17.23 2.94
CA LEU A 58 0.91 16.91 3.33
C LEU A 58 0.44 15.70 2.51
N GLY A 59 -0.04 14.66 3.21
CA GLY A 59 -0.52 13.43 2.58
C GLY A 59 -2.02 13.42 2.32
N ASP A 60 -2.53 12.27 1.88
CA ASP A 60 -3.94 12.01 1.63
C ASP A 60 -4.44 10.72 2.31
N ASN A 61 -3.58 10.03 3.07
CA ASN A 61 -3.91 8.73 3.68
C ASN A 61 -5.03 8.86 4.75
N PRO A 62 -6.22 8.29 4.51
CA PRO A 62 -7.33 8.39 5.45
C PRO A 62 -7.21 7.46 6.66
N ASP A 63 -6.24 6.53 6.69
CA ASP A 63 -6.09 5.55 7.77
C ASP A 63 -5.18 6.02 8.91
N VAL A 64 -4.76 7.30 8.89
CA VAL A 64 -4.13 7.91 10.06
C VAL A 64 -5.06 7.87 11.27
N ARG A 65 -4.56 7.72 12.50
CA ARG A 65 -5.45 7.67 13.68
C ARG A 65 -6.23 8.98 13.88
N SER A 66 -5.54 10.12 13.79
CA SER A 66 -6.07 11.47 13.97
C SER A 66 -5.12 12.50 13.33
N GLY A 67 -5.56 13.75 13.16
CA GLY A 67 -4.70 14.82 12.65
C GLY A 67 -4.31 14.66 11.18
N PRO A 68 -3.35 15.48 10.70
CA PRO A 68 -3.09 15.58 9.28
C PRO A 68 -2.21 14.41 8.82
N PRO A 69 -2.50 13.80 7.68
CA PRO A 69 -1.64 12.78 7.10
C PRO A 69 -0.30 13.39 6.66
N LEU A 70 0.79 12.67 6.92
CA LEU A 70 2.10 12.98 6.34
C LEU A 70 2.36 12.03 5.19
N SER A 71 3.06 12.51 4.17
CA SER A 71 3.61 11.71 3.08
C SER A 71 5.04 12.13 2.78
N ILE A 72 5.70 11.39 1.90
CA ILE A 72 6.97 11.75 1.30
C ILE A 72 6.72 12.36 -0.08
N GLY A 73 7.46 13.42 -0.38
CA GLY A 73 7.48 14.06 -1.70
C GLY A 73 8.27 13.24 -2.71
N TRP A 74 8.19 13.66 -3.97
CA TRP A 74 8.99 13.09 -5.05
C TRP A 74 10.37 13.74 -5.16
N GLU A 75 10.50 14.97 -4.66
CA GLU A 75 11.77 15.69 -4.60
C GLU A 75 12.66 15.08 -3.50
N TYR A 76 13.94 14.93 -3.84
CA TYR A 76 14.93 14.38 -2.94
C TYR A 76 16.28 15.07 -3.12
N GLU A 77 17.03 15.11 -2.03
CA GLU A 77 18.44 15.46 -2.01
C GLU A 77 19.26 14.17 -2.00
N GLU A 78 20.21 14.05 -2.93
CA GLU A 78 21.17 12.96 -2.96
C GLU A 78 22.33 13.25 -2.03
N GLY A 79 22.55 12.37 -1.07
CA GLY A 79 23.73 12.37 -0.21
C GLY A 79 24.94 11.75 -0.90
N ASP A 80 26.08 11.89 -0.24
CA ASP A 80 27.36 11.35 -0.71
C ASP A 80 27.35 9.82 -0.74
N VAL A 81 28.11 9.27 -1.70
CA VAL A 81 28.39 7.83 -1.76
C VAL A 81 29.47 7.50 -0.73
N MET A 82 29.17 6.56 0.16
CA MET A 82 30.09 6.14 1.23
C MET A 82 30.26 4.61 1.26
N ASP A 83 31.40 4.16 1.75
CA ASP A 83 31.66 2.73 1.97
C ASP A 83 30.68 2.17 3.02
N LEU A 84 30.11 1.00 2.72
CA LEU A 84 29.10 0.39 3.57
C LEU A 84 29.63 0.11 4.98
N ASN A 85 30.87 -0.37 5.12
CA ASN A 85 31.44 -0.69 6.42
C ASN A 85 31.71 0.58 7.23
N ALA A 86 32.17 1.65 6.57
CA ALA A 86 32.34 2.96 7.20
C ALA A 86 31.01 3.51 7.74
N TYR A 87 29.92 3.39 6.96
CA TYR A 87 28.57 3.80 7.39
C TYR A 87 28.09 3.01 8.61
N GLU A 88 28.17 1.67 8.57
CA GLU A 88 27.73 0.80 9.66
C GLU A 88 28.55 1.01 10.94
N LEU A 89 29.86 1.26 10.79
CA LEU A 89 30.73 1.58 11.91
C LEU A 89 30.34 2.92 12.56
N GLY A 90 30.08 3.95 11.76
CA GLY A 90 29.63 5.26 12.24
C GLY A 90 28.26 5.23 12.92
N LYS A 91 27.39 4.28 12.56
CA LYS A 91 26.10 4.04 13.22
C LYS A 91 26.30 3.56 14.66
N ARG A 92 27.21 2.61 14.87
CA ARG A 92 27.50 2.02 16.19
C ARG A 92 28.05 3.06 17.18
N TYR A 93 28.91 3.95 16.72
CA TYR A 93 29.51 4.98 17.60
C TYR A 93 28.55 6.09 18.05
N LYS A 94 27.46 6.34 17.32
CA LYS A 94 26.43 7.30 17.74
C LYS A 94 25.55 6.75 18.87
N ASP A 95 25.54 5.42 19.04
CA ASP A 95 24.76 4.74 20.07
C ASP A 95 25.55 4.52 21.38
N ASP A 96 26.87 4.74 21.41
CA ASP A 96 27.68 4.47 22.62
C ASP A 96 27.41 5.45 23.79
N ASP A 97 26.90 6.66 23.52
CA ASP A 97 26.40 7.60 24.56
C ASP A 97 24.95 7.29 25.01
N LYS A 98 24.27 6.34 24.36
CA LYS A 98 22.96 5.82 24.76
C LYS A 98 23.07 4.32 25.00
N VAL A 99 23.34 3.95 26.25
CA VAL A 99 23.19 2.58 26.77
C VAL A 99 21.78 2.04 26.47
N SER A 100 21.59 1.47 25.28
CA SER A 100 20.41 0.75 24.84
C SER A 100 20.61 0.28 23.40
N SER A 101 21.34 -0.84 23.24
CA SER A 101 21.22 -1.75 22.09
C SER A 101 19.84 -2.45 22.02
N LYS A 102 18.80 -1.75 22.47
CA LYS A 102 17.39 -2.09 22.36
C LYS A 102 16.86 -1.05 21.39
N GLU A 103 16.61 -1.49 20.15
CA GLU A 103 15.94 -0.70 19.12
C GLU A 103 14.89 0.18 19.79
N GLU A 104 15.14 1.50 19.89
CA GLU A 104 14.14 2.40 20.47
C GLU A 104 12.86 2.17 19.67
N PRO A 105 11.75 1.77 20.32
CA PRO A 105 10.54 1.41 19.59
C PRO A 105 10.18 2.61 18.74
N VAL A 106 10.00 2.40 17.43
CA VAL A 106 9.62 3.44 16.48
C VAL A 106 8.41 4.17 17.05
N THR A 107 8.64 5.38 17.58
CA THR A 107 7.61 6.10 18.30
C THR A 107 6.64 6.69 17.28
N VAL A 108 5.34 6.45 17.50
CA VAL A 108 4.31 7.00 16.64
C VAL A 108 4.33 8.53 16.78
N LEU A 109 4.49 9.23 15.66
CA LEU A 109 4.47 10.69 15.65
C LEU A 109 3.15 11.24 16.18
N THR A 110 3.22 12.12 17.17
CA THR A 110 2.04 12.77 17.74
C THR A 110 1.38 13.69 16.71
N VAL A 111 0.11 14.04 16.92
CA VAL A 111 -0.62 14.99 16.05
C VAL A 111 0.08 16.35 16.04
N GLY A 112 0.52 16.83 17.21
CA GLY A 112 1.22 18.11 17.33
C GLY A 112 2.54 18.10 16.57
N THR A 113 3.32 17.03 16.70
CA THR A 113 4.57 16.84 15.96
C THR A 113 4.35 16.88 14.45
N ARG A 114 3.31 16.22 13.94
CA ARG A 114 3.01 16.23 12.50
C ARG A 114 2.59 17.61 11.99
N ARG A 115 1.75 18.33 12.74
CA ARG A 115 1.38 19.72 12.39
C ARG A 115 2.59 20.65 12.40
N ASP A 116 3.41 20.56 13.44
CA ASP A 116 4.63 21.36 13.56
C ASP A 116 5.60 21.10 12.39
N MET A 117 5.79 19.83 12.01
CA MET A 117 6.58 19.47 10.83
C MET A 117 6.02 20.12 9.55
N LEU A 118 4.72 20.03 9.30
CA LEU A 118 4.09 20.60 8.10
C LEU A 118 4.19 22.14 8.07
N THR A 119 3.91 22.80 9.20
CA THR A 119 4.02 24.26 9.31
C THR A 119 5.46 24.73 9.09
N LYS A 120 6.44 24.01 9.64
CA LYS A 120 7.87 24.32 9.44
C LYS A 120 8.31 24.18 7.99
N MET A 121 7.64 23.32 7.21
CA MET A 121 7.88 23.15 5.78
C MET A 121 7.08 24.12 4.92
N GLY A 122 6.41 25.11 5.52
CA GLY A 122 5.70 26.17 4.80
C GLY A 122 4.30 25.78 4.33
N VAL A 123 3.78 24.62 4.73
CA VAL A 123 2.39 24.25 4.43
C VAL A 123 1.46 25.20 5.18
N ARG A 124 0.49 25.78 4.48
CA ARG A 124 -0.47 26.71 5.10
C ARG A 124 -1.36 25.96 6.08
N LEU A 125 -1.70 26.63 7.18
CA LEU A 125 -2.56 26.06 8.20
C LEU A 125 -3.94 25.67 7.64
N ASP A 126 -4.49 26.46 6.72
CA ASP A 126 -5.77 26.18 6.07
C ASP A 126 -5.73 24.84 5.31
N ASP A 127 -4.65 24.58 4.57
CA ASP A 127 -4.47 23.35 3.80
C ASP A 127 -4.34 22.13 4.73
N ILE A 128 -3.65 22.28 5.87
CA ILE A 128 -3.55 21.25 6.91
C ILE A 128 -4.94 20.91 7.45
N ILE A 129 -5.75 21.93 7.76
CA ILE A 129 -7.11 21.75 8.28
C ILE A 129 -8.01 21.07 7.23
N GLU A 130 -7.90 21.47 5.97
CA GLU A 130 -8.65 20.88 4.87
C GLU A 130 -8.34 19.38 4.71
N ALA A 131 -7.06 19.00 4.71
CA ALA A 131 -6.66 17.60 4.64
C ALA A 131 -7.17 16.79 5.84
N GLU A 132 -7.15 17.35 7.06
CA GLU A 132 -7.73 16.70 8.24
C GLU A 132 -9.24 16.45 8.09
N ASN A 133 -9.96 17.44 7.58
CA ASN A 133 -11.40 17.35 7.35
C ASN A 133 -11.71 16.29 6.28
N GLU A 134 -10.89 16.18 5.24
CA GLU A 134 -11.07 15.17 4.20
C GLU A 134 -10.85 13.76 4.74
N VAL A 135 -9.78 13.55 5.52
CA VAL A 135 -9.55 12.28 6.22
C VAL A 135 -10.74 11.91 7.11
N TYR A 136 -11.27 12.88 7.86
CA TYR A 136 -12.44 12.66 8.70
C TYR A 136 -13.67 12.25 7.88
N ARG A 137 -13.92 12.94 6.75
CA ARG A 137 -15.02 12.65 5.83
C ARG A 137 -14.91 11.23 5.27
N ILE A 138 -13.73 10.84 4.78
CA ILE A 138 -13.49 9.50 4.23
C ILE A 138 -13.74 8.43 5.30
N LYS A 139 -13.20 8.60 6.51
CA LYS A 139 -13.43 7.65 7.62
C LYS A 139 -14.91 7.52 7.96
N LYS A 140 -15.63 8.63 8.04
CA LYS A 140 -17.07 8.63 8.32
C LYS A 140 -17.83 7.86 7.24
N ASN A 141 -17.55 8.15 5.97
CA ASN A 141 -18.17 7.46 4.84
C ASN A 141 -17.87 5.95 4.86
N ARG A 142 -16.63 5.55 5.19
CA ARG A 142 -16.25 4.13 5.37
C ARG A 142 -17.06 3.47 6.49
N GLN A 143 -17.19 4.13 7.64
CA GLN A 143 -17.99 3.62 8.76
C GLN A 143 -19.47 3.47 8.41
N GLU A 144 -20.03 4.42 7.65
CA GLU A 144 -21.43 4.35 7.20
C GLU A 144 -21.64 3.20 6.21
N THR A 145 -20.74 3.04 5.24
CA THR A 145 -20.78 1.93 4.26
C THR A 145 -20.69 0.57 4.97
N MET A 146 -19.79 0.44 5.96
CA MET A 146 -19.66 -0.78 6.77
C MET A 146 -20.90 -1.08 7.64
N LYS A 147 -21.66 -0.06 8.04
CA LYS A 147 -22.91 -0.25 8.78
C LYS A 147 -24.04 -0.66 7.84
N GLN A 148 -24.13 -0.01 6.68
CA GLN A 148 -25.14 -0.31 5.67
C GLN A 148 -25.02 -1.75 5.17
N SER A 149 -23.80 -2.24 4.88
CA SER A 149 -23.61 -3.63 4.45
C SER A 149 -24.07 -4.62 5.52
N LYS A 150 -23.69 -4.42 6.78
CA LYS A 150 -24.09 -5.31 7.90
C LYS A 150 -25.59 -5.31 8.15
N VAL A 151 -26.26 -4.17 8.00
CA VAL A 151 -27.73 -4.10 8.12
C VAL A 151 -28.37 -4.83 6.95
N PHE A 152 -27.89 -4.58 5.73
CA PHE A 152 -28.41 -5.23 4.52
C PHE A 152 -28.25 -6.75 4.58
N GLU A 153 -27.06 -7.25 4.94
CA GLU A 153 -26.76 -8.67 5.16
C GLU A 153 -27.74 -9.30 6.16
N ARG A 154 -27.93 -8.71 7.33
CA ARG A 154 -28.88 -9.22 8.34
C ARG A 154 -30.32 -9.24 7.83
N THR A 155 -30.74 -8.19 7.12
CA THR A 155 -32.10 -8.15 6.57
C THR A 155 -32.30 -9.18 5.46
N GLU A 156 -31.28 -9.41 4.63
CA GLU A 156 -31.33 -10.42 3.58
C GLU A 156 -31.40 -11.83 4.18
N GLU A 157 -30.60 -12.13 5.20
CA GLU A 157 -30.65 -13.41 5.91
C GLU A 157 -32.03 -13.68 6.53
N MET A 158 -32.63 -12.66 7.15
CA MET A 158 -33.98 -12.76 7.71
C MET A 158 -35.03 -12.97 6.61
N LEU A 159 -34.94 -12.23 5.50
CA LEU A 159 -35.84 -12.36 4.37
C LEU A 159 -35.73 -13.73 3.70
N GLN A 160 -34.50 -14.21 3.48
CA GLN A 160 -34.25 -15.55 2.95
C GLN A 160 -34.81 -16.62 3.89
N SER A 161 -34.64 -16.45 5.21
CA SER A 161 -35.18 -17.37 6.22
C SER A 161 -36.71 -17.38 6.22
N ALA A 162 -37.35 -16.21 6.13
CA ALA A 162 -38.80 -16.08 6.02
C ALA A 162 -39.33 -16.72 4.73
N LYS A 163 -38.69 -16.46 3.59
CA LYS A 163 -39.01 -17.07 2.29
C LYS A 163 -38.90 -18.59 2.35
N ARG A 164 -37.84 -19.13 2.96
CA ARG A 164 -37.65 -20.59 3.14
C ARG A 164 -38.75 -21.19 4.02
N LYS A 165 -39.12 -20.53 5.12
CA LYS A 165 -40.20 -20.98 6.01
C LYS A 165 -41.56 -20.94 5.34
N LEU A 166 -41.89 -19.86 4.63
CA LEU A 166 -43.14 -19.71 3.87
C LEU A 166 -43.24 -20.75 2.74
N LYS A 167 -42.14 -21.01 2.04
CA LYS A 167 -42.07 -22.10 1.05
C LYS A 167 -42.35 -23.44 1.72
N ARG A 168 -41.75 -23.73 2.87
CA ARG A 168 -41.97 -25.01 3.56
C ARG A 168 -43.44 -25.21 3.97
N THR A 169 -44.11 -24.17 4.45
CA THR A 169 -45.52 -24.27 4.89
C THR A 169 -46.51 -24.32 3.73
N LEU A 170 -46.26 -23.60 2.64
CA LEU A 170 -47.12 -23.63 1.45
C LEU A 170 -47.00 -24.94 0.65
N PHE A 171 -45.79 -25.50 0.54
CA PHE A 171 -45.56 -26.74 -0.22
C PHE A 171 -45.83 -28.02 0.60
N ALA A 172 -45.74 -28.00 1.94
CA ALA A 172 -46.12 -29.14 2.79
C ALA A 172 -47.62 -29.47 2.74
N ARG A 173 -48.46 -28.51 2.34
CA ARG A 173 -49.91 -28.68 2.26
C ARG A 173 -50.40 -29.37 0.98
N LYS A 174 -49.52 -29.63 0.00
CA LYS A 174 -49.91 -30.14 -1.33
C LYS A 174 -49.83 -31.66 -1.51
N ASN A 175 -49.40 -32.43 -0.49
CA ASN A 175 -49.39 -33.89 -0.55
C ASN A 175 -50.36 -34.48 0.49
N PRO A 176 -51.65 -34.65 0.17
CA PRO A 176 -52.51 -35.52 0.97
C PRO A 176 -51.99 -36.96 0.91
N LYS A 177 -51.91 -37.64 2.07
CA LYS A 177 -51.61 -39.08 2.15
C LYS A 177 -52.61 -39.83 1.24
N PRO A 178 -52.17 -40.74 0.36
CA PRO A 178 -53.09 -41.61 -0.35
C PRO A 178 -53.85 -42.45 0.69
N GLN A 179 -55.18 -42.31 0.71
CA GLN A 179 -56.03 -43.16 1.54
C GLN A 179 -56.06 -44.57 0.93
N PRO A 180 -55.93 -45.65 1.73
CA PRO A 180 -56.08 -47.00 1.22
C PRO A 180 -57.54 -47.21 0.79
N LEU A 181 -57.71 -47.62 -0.47
CA LEU A 181 -58.99 -47.94 -1.10
C LEU A 181 -59.71 -49.04 -0.31
N ALA A 182 -60.80 -48.69 0.37
CA ALA A 182 -61.73 -49.67 0.93
C ALA A 182 -62.44 -50.40 -0.23
N HIS A 183 -62.20 -51.69 -0.37
CA HIS A 183 -62.90 -52.56 -1.31
C HIS A 183 -64.32 -52.79 -0.79
N ALA A 184 -65.31 -52.31 -1.52
CA ALA A 184 -66.71 -52.61 -1.29
C ALA A 184 -67.19 -53.71 -2.27
N THR A 185 -68.06 -54.56 -1.74
CA THR A 185 -69.03 -55.43 -2.44
C THR A 185 -68.43 -56.72 -3.01
N THR A 186 -68.92 -57.92 -2.67
CA THR A 186 -70.22 -58.43 -3.16
C THR A 186 -70.62 -59.73 -2.44
N ALA A 187 -71.93 -59.81 -2.13
CA ALA A 187 -72.81 -60.97 -1.88
C ALA A 187 -72.46 -61.97 -0.76
#